data_AF-W4SAP1-F1
#
_entry.id   AF-W4SAP1-F1
#
_cell.length_a   1.000
_cell.length_b   1.000
_cell.length_c   1.000
_cell.angle_alpha   90.00
_cell.angle_beta   90.00
_cell.angle_gamma   90.00
#
_symmetry.space_group_name_H-M   'P 1'
#
loop_
_entity.id
_entity.type
_entity.pdbx_description
1 polymer ?
#
loop_
_entity_poly.entity_id
_entity_poly.type
_entity_poly.pdbx_seq_one_letter_code
_entity_poly.pdbx_strand_id
1 'polypeptide(L)'
;MYYLTDNLGSTRALTNAAGAVVRRYDYTPYGQAQATGGSSDNPYQYTGRELDKSGLKYYRARYYSPEMGRFISEDSYGFASGDANFYAYALGNPVSFNDPSGHIAWVAVPVIWAGIEFAVSVYDAYDTGKTLLDPCATTGQKITAASLFVVGVGLPGGGYGAASRAAAPRIWTSTAQRSHVRNAFEHWNAHRTEFPEFQNARQYVEGTRDFFANPPPGTLTKTRPNGDVLQYNPATNTFGVQTADGVPRTMFRPKQGMIYWNKQ
;
A
#
# COMPACT_ATOMS: atom_id res chain seq x y z
N MET A 1 32.27 5.87 -36.38
CA MET A 1 30.94 5.24 -36.51
C MET A 1 30.14 5.64 -35.30
N TYR A 2 28.91 6.11 -35.45
CA TYR A 2 28.05 6.52 -34.33
C TYR A 2 26.82 5.62 -34.25
N TYR A 3 26.37 5.35 -33.03
CA TYR A 3 25.26 4.45 -32.74
C TYR A 3 23.98 5.24 -32.47
N LEU A 4 22.90 4.85 -33.14
CA LEU A 4 21.55 5.33 -32.87
C LEU A 4 20.77 4.20 -32.22
N THR A 5 20.36 4.38 -30.97
CA THR A 5 19.73 3.33 -30.16
C THR A 5 18.26 3.61 -29.87
N ASP A 6 17.49 2.56 -29.60
CA ASP A 6 16.13 2.69 -29.05
C ASP A 6 16.12 2.81 -27.51
N ASN A 7 14.93 2.84 -26.92
CA ASN A 7 14.70 2.96 -25.47
C ASN A 7 15.31 1.80 -24.66
N LEU A 8 15.48 0.62 -25.26
CA LEU A 8 16.10 -0.54 -24.61
C LEU A 8 17.62 -0.57 -24.81
N GLY A 9 18.17 0.40 -25.54
CA GLY A 9 19.57 0.48 -25.91
C GLY A 9 19.94 -0.38 -27.13
N SER A 10 18.98 -0.89 -27.89
CA SER A 10 19.26 -1.66 -29.10
C SER A 10 19.73 -0.75 -30.22
N THR A 11 20.83 -1.10 -30.89
CA THR A 11 21.34 -0.35 -32.04
C THR A 11 20.36 -0.43 -33.22
N ARG A 12 19.69 0.66 -33.58
CA ARG A 12 18.76 0.76 -34.72
C ARG A 12 19.43 1.23 -36.00
N ALA A 13 20.46 2.05 -35.89
CA ALA A 13 21.24 2.48 -37.05
C ALA A 13 22.68 2.82 -36.67
N LEU A 14 23.57 2.75 -37.66
CA LEU A 14 24.94 3.20 -37.58
C LEU A 14 25.17 4.32 -38.60
N THR A 15 25.82 5.40 -38.19
CA THR A 15 26.19 6.52 -39.08
C THR A 15 27.70 6.72 -39.17
N ASN A 16 28.15 7.28 -40.29
CA ASN A 16 29.53 7.73 -40.46
C ASN A 16 29.74 9.16 -39.92
N ALA A 17 30.95 9.70 -40.03
CA ALA A 17 31.29 11.05 -39.57
C ALA A 17 30.53 12.19 -40.27
N ALA A 18 30.00 11.93 -41.46
CA ALA A 18 29.17 12.88 -42.19
C ALA A 18 27.67 12.76 -41.84
N GLY A 19 27.30 11.88 -40.90
CA GLY A 19 25.91 11.64 -40.51
C GLY A 19 25.12 10.73 -41.46
N ALA A 20 25.74 10.17 -42.49
CA ALA A 20 25.09 9.25 -43.41
C ALA A 20 24.90 7.87 -42.75
N VAL A 21 23.71 7.27 -42.93
CA VAL A 21 23.38 5.95 -42.40
C VAL A 21 24.09 4.86 -43.20
N VAL A 22 24.93 4.09 -42.53
CA VAL A 22 25.73 2.99 -43.11
C VAL A 22 24.99 1.65 -42.99
N ARG A 23 24.26 1.46 -41.88
CA ARG A 23 23.58 0.20 -41.53
C ARG A 23 22.31 0.51 -40.74
N ARG A 24 21.25 -0.27 -40.95
CA ARG A 24 20.04 -0.28 -40.10
C ARG A 24 19.76 -1.67 -39.56
N TYR A 25 19.15 -1.72 -38.40
CA TYR A 25 18.68 -2.93 -37.76
C TYR A 25 17.24 -2.74 -37.27
N ASP A 26 16.40 -3.70 -37.61
CA ASP A 26 15.11 -3.92 -36.99
C ASP A 26 15.17 -5.22 -36.19
N TYR A 27 14.38 -5.29 -35.11
CA TYR A 27 14.40 -6.44 -34.22
C TYR A 27 12.99 -6.95 -33.98
N THR A 28 12.86 -8.28 -33.88
CA THR A 28 11.67 -8.88 -33.24
C THR A 28 11.67 -8.55 -31.74
N PRO A 29 10.55 -8.74 -31.02
CA PRO A 29 10.50 -8.50 -29.57
C PRO A 29 11.62 -9.19 -28.79
N TYR A 30 12.03 -10.39 -29.21
CA TYR A 30 13.09 -11.20 -28.60
C TYR A 30 14.47 -10.99 -29.24
N GLY A 31 14.64 -10.00 -30.10
CA GLY A 31 15.97 -9.54 -30.53
C GLY A 31 16.59 -10.28 -31.71
N GLN A 32 15.81 -11.03 -32.50
CA GLN A 32 16.27 -11.47 -33.82
C GLN A 32 16.39 -10.24 -34.73
N ALA A 33 17.57 -10.06 -35.32
CA ALA A 33 17.88 -8.87 -36.09
C ALA A 33 17.59 -9.08 -37.58
N GLN A 34 16.91 -8.12 -38.19
CA GLN A 34 16.86 -7.93 -39.63
C GLN A 34 17.67 -6.69 -39.96
N ALA A 35 18.79 -6.88 -40.68
CA ALA A 35 19.69 -5.79 -41.02
C ALA A 35 19.56 -5.40 -42.50
N THR A 36 19.64 -4.10 -42.79
CA THR A 36 19.64 -3.55 -44.15
C THR A 36 20.76 -2.52 -44.31
N GLY A 37 21.20 -2.29 -45.56
CA GLY A 37 22.32 -1.40 -45.89
C GLY A 37 23.65 -2.14 -46.10
N GLY A 38 24.77 -1.41 -46.04
CA GLY A 38 26.11 -1.95 -46.31
C GLY A 38 26.58 -2.92 -45.22
N SER A 39 27.68 -3.64 -45.47
CA SER A 39 28.31 -4.51 -44.44
C SER A 39 28.82 -3.69 -43.26
N SER A 40 28.74 -4.27 -42.06
CA SER A 40 29.27 -3.67 -40.84
C SER A 40 29.73 -4.76 -39.89
N ASP A 41 30.91 -4.58 -39.31
CA ASP A 41 31.48 -5.46 -38.28
C ASP A 41 30.98 -5.11 -36.87
N ASN A 42 29.85 -4.39 -36.76
CA ASN A 42 29.31 -3.99 -35.46
C ASN A 42 28.79 -5.23 -34.69
N PRO A 43 29.43 -5.58 -33.55
CA PRO A 43 28.96 -6.69 -32.75
C PRO A 43 27.86 -6.26 -31.78
N TYR A 44 27.73 -4.98 -31.44
CA TYR A 44 26.78 -4.48 -30.44
C TYR A 44 25.41 -4.15 -31.05
N GLN A 45 24.45 -5.05 -30.85
CA GLN A 45 23.15 -5.00 -31.52
C GLN A 45 21.99 -4.83 -30.51
N TYR A 46 21.08 -5.79 -30.44
CA TYR A 46 19.92 -5.81 -29.54
C TYR A 46 20.32 -5.57 -28.08
N THR A 47 19.68 -4.58 -27.43
CA THR A 47 19.97 -4.10 -26.06
C THR A 47 21.45 -3.77 -25.78
N GLY A 48 22.20 -3.42 -26.84
CA GLY A 48 23.63 -3.11 -26.77
C GLY A 48 24.53 -4.32 -26.55
N ARG A 49 24.03 -5.55 -26.80
CA ARG A 49 24.76 -6.80 -26.54
C ARG A 49 25.56 -7.26 -27.73
N GLU A 50 26.70 -7.83 -27.42
CA GLU A 50 27.62 -8.41 -28.39
C GLU A 50 26.98 -9.65 -29.02
N LEU A 51 26.88 -9.66 -30.35
CA LEU A 51 26.52 -10.83 -31.15
C LEU A 51 27.80 -11.62 -31.44
N ASP A 52 27.87 -12.81 -30.89
CA ASP A 52 28.94 -13.75 -31.16
C ASP A 52 28.77 -14.42 -32.54
N LYS A 53 29.84 -14.98 -33.09
CA LYS A 53 29.83 -15.72 -34.36
C LYS A 53 28.91 -16.94 -34.34
N SER A 54 28.60 -17.48 -33.16
CA SER A 54 27.59 -18.52 -32.97
C SER A 54 26.15 -18.07 -33.23
N GLY A 55 25.89 -16.76 -33.35
CA GLY A 55 24.54 -16.21 -33.43
C GLY A 55 23.89 -15.95 -32.07
N LEU A 56 24.58 -16.31 -30.97
CA LEU A 56 24.15 -16.02 -29.61
C LEU A 56 24.60 -14.62 -29.19
N LYS A 57 23.83 -14.01 -28.29
CA LYS A 57 24.17 -12.71 -27.70
C LYS A 57 24.79 -12.91 -26.32
N TYR A 58 25.94 -12.29 -26.07
CA TYR A 58 26.61 -12.37 -24.78
C TYR A 58 26.05 -11.34 -23.79
N TYR A 59 25.40 -11.83 -22.74
CA TYR A 59 24.76 -11.04 -21.68
C TYR A 59 25.59 -11.03 -20.39
N ARG A 60 26.93 -11.06 -20.51
CA ARG A 60 27.90 -11.08 -19.40
C ARG A 60 27.89 -12.39 -18.64
N ALA A 61 26.82 -12.70 -17.91
CA ALA A 61 26.74 -13.94 -17.15
C ALA A 61 26.38 -15.15 -18.01
N ARG A 62 25.58 -14.93 -19.05
CA ARG A 62 24.98 -16.01 -19.85
C ARG A 62 24.94 -15.65 -21.33
N TYR A 63 24.86 -16.68 -22.16
CA TYR A 63 24.54 -16.53 -23.58
C TYR A 63 23.03 -16.62 -23.80
N TYR A 64 22.51 -15.71 -24.61
CA TYR A 64 21.10 -15.60 -24.96
C TYR A 64 20.88 -16.00 -26.42
N SER A 65 19.89 -16.85 -26.66
CA SER A 65 19.44 -17.20 -28.01
C SER A 65 18.23 -16.33 -28.39
N PRO A 66 18.38 -15.38 -29.35
CA PRO A 66 17.25 -14.62 -29.85
C PRO A 66 16.26 -15.49 -30.64
N GLU A 67 16.72 -16.61 -31.21
CA GLU A 67 15.88 -17.58 -31.91
C GLU A 67 14.94 -18.33 -30.96
N MET A 68 15.45 -18.75 -29.80
CA MET A 68 14.63 -19.42 -28.78
C MET A 68 13.90 -18.43 -27.85
N GLY A 69 14.31 -17.16 -27.82
CA GLY A 69 13.77 -16.16 -26.90
C GLY A 69 14.15 -16.39 -25.44
N ARG A 70 15.29 -17.06 -25.17
CA ARG A 70 15.74 -17.45 -23.82
C ARG A 70 17.24 -17.61 -23.69
N PHE A 71 17.74 -17.66 -22.46
CA PHE A 71 19.12 -18.04 -22.17
C PHE A 71 19.37 -19.53 -22.47
N ILE A 72 20.59 -19.86 -22.85
CA ILE A 72 21.01 -21.25 -23.16
C ILE A 72 21.56 -21.99 -21.93
N SER A 73 21.70 -21.31 -20.80
CA SER A 73 22.14 -21.87 -19.53
C SER A 73 21.23 -21.37 -18.39
N GLU A 74 21.17 -22.16 -17.32
CA GLU A 74 20.43 -21.79 -16.11
C GLU A 74 21.01 -20.53 -15.48
N ASP A 75 20.13 -19.77 -14.83
CA ASP A 75 20.53 -18.68 -13.96
C ASP A 75 21.29 -19.23 -12.75
N SER A 76 22.54 -18.82 -12.56
CA SER A 76 23.31 -19.24 -11.38
C SER A 76 22.73 -18.72 -10.06
N TYR A 77 21.81 -17.76 -10.10
CA TYR A 77 21.08 -17.30 -8.92
C TYR A 77 19.86 -18.18 -8.59
N GLY A 78 19.47 -19.11 -9.47
CA GLY A 78 18.31 -19.97 -9.27
C GLY A 78 17.06 -19.14 -8.95
N PHE A 79 16.34 -19.50 -7.87
CA PHE A 79 15.16 -18.76 -7.42
C PHE A 79 15.43 -17.30 -7.02
N ALA A 80 16.68 -16.93 -6.68
CA ALA A 80 17.02 -15.55 -6.36
C ALA A 80 17.04 -14.62 -7.59
N SER A 81 16.95 -15.16 -8.81
CA SER A 81 16.73 -14.39 -10.06
C SER A 81 15.35 -13.72 -10.13
N GLY A 82 14.41 -14.12 -9.26
CA GLY A 82 13.04 -13.59 -9.24
C GLY A 82 12.08 -14.30 -10.21
N ASP A 83 12.50 -15.40 -10.83
CA ASP A 83 11.68 -16.25 -11.70
C ASP A 83 11.88 -17.74 -11.36
N ALA A 84 10.83 -18.55 -11.50
CA ALA A 84 10.92 -20.00 -11.39
C ALA A 84 11.46 -20.65 -12.67
N ASN A 85 11.48 -19.92 -13.79
CA ASN A 85 12.05 -20.36 -15.05
C ASN A 85 13.49 -19.86 -15.19
N PHE A 86 14.46 -20.70 -14.86
CA PHE A 86 15.89 -20.32 -14.84
C PHE A 86 16.50 -20.00 -16.21
N TYR A 87 15.73 -20.14 -17.29
CA TYR A 87 16.15 -19.81 -18.65
C TYR A 87 15.46 -18.55 -19.19
N ALA A 88 14.49 -17.97 -18.47
CA ALA A 88 13.68 -16.87 -18.96
C ALA A 88 14.50 -15.60 -19.24
N TYR A 89 14.12 -14.88 -20.29
CA TYR A 89 14.65 -13.55 -20.60
C TYR A 89 13.59 -12.49 -20.32
N ALA A 90 14.01 -11.38 -19.69
CA ALA A 90 13.17 -10.19 -19.49
C ALA A 90 11.79 -10.46 -18.84
N LEU A 91 11.70 -11.48 -17.96
CA LEU A 91 10.44 -11.93 -17.34
C LEU A 91 9.31 -12.22 -18.36
N GLY A 92 9.67 -12.64 -19.59
CA GLY A 92 8.73 -12.88 -20.67
C GLY A 92 8.17 -11.61 -21.36
N ASN A 93 8.62 -10.41 -20.97
CA ASN A 93 8.23 -9.15 -21.59
C ASN A 93 9.45 -8.33 -22.06
N PRO A 94 10.10 -8.76 -23.17
CA PRO A 94 11.31 -8.12 -23.70
C PRO A 94 11.07 -6.78 -24.42
N VAL A 95 9.81 -6.36 -24.57
CA VAL A 95 9.45 -5.03 -25.11
C VAL A 95 9.55 -3.98 -24.02
N SER A 96 9.19 -4.32 -22.79
CA SER A 96 9.23 -3.41 -21.64
C SER A 96 10.52 -3.53 -20.82
N PHE A 97 11.17 -4.71 -20.82
CA PHE A 97 12.30 -4.99 -19.96
C PHE A 97 13.54 -5.44 -20.74
N ASN A 98 14.71 -5.11 -20.21
CA ASN A 98 15.99 -5.70 -20.60
C ASN A 98 16.61 -6.40 -19.38
N ASP A 99 17.53 -7.33 -19.62
CA ASP A 99 18.37 -7.95 -18.57
C ASP A 99 19.82 -7.48 -18.74
N PRO A 100 20.29 -6.50 -17.95
CA PRO A 100 21.63 -5.99 -18.16
C PRO A 100 22.77 -6.88 -17.65
N SER A 101 22.51 -7.71 -16.65
CA SER A 101 23.53 -8.56 -16.02
C SER A 101 23.57 -9.97 -16.61
N GLY A 102 22.52 -10.37 -17.31
CA GLY A 102 22.25 -11.76 -17.65
C GLY A 102 21.80 -12.55 -16.43
N HIS A 103 21.26 -11.92 -15.38
CA HIS A 103 20.70 -12.60 -14.19
C HIS A 103 19.34 -12.02 -13.78
N ILE A 104 19.08 -10.77 -14.15
CA ILE A 104 18.00 -9.97 -13.60
C ILE A 104 17.58 -8.99 -14.70
N ALA A 105 16.36 -9.17 -15.23
CA ALA A 105 15.66 -8.08 -15.92
C ALA A 105 15.69 -6.85 -15.00
N TRP A 106 15.73 -5.59 -15.44
CA TRP A 106 15.70 -4.43 -14.52
C TRP A 106 14.43 -4.42 -13.64
N VAL A 107 14.45 -5.20 -12.57
CA VAL A 107 13.45 -5.33 -11.52
C VAL A 107 14.05 -4.63 -10.31
N ALA A 108 14.17 -3.32 -10.42
CA ALA A 108 14.28 -2.49 -9.24
C ALA A 108 13.02 -2.68 -8.36
N VAL A 109 11.88 -3.06 -8.95
CA VAL A 109 10.58 -3.14 -8.26
C VAL A 109 10.53 -4.16 -7.11
N PRO A 110 10.82 -5.47 -7.26
CA PRO A 110 10.70 -6.42 -6.16
C PRO A 110 11.78 -6.27 -5.09
N VAL A 111 13.01 -5.84 -5.45
CA VAL A 111 14.08 -5.62 -4.46
C VAL A 111 13.84 -4.33 -3.68
N ILE A 112 13.41 -3.24 -4.34
CA ILE A 112 13.00 -2.01 -3.67
C ILE A 112 11.74 -2.28 -2.83
N TRP A 113 10.77 -3.03 -3.35
CA TRP A 113 9.57 -3.39 -2.59
C TRP A 113 9.90 -4.22 -1.36
N ALA A 114 10.76 -5.24 -1.50
CA ALA A 114 11.23 -6.03 -0.36
C ALA A 114 11.99 -5.17 0.66
N GLY A 115 12.82 -4.23 0.20
CA GLY A 115 13.51 -3.27 1.06
C GLY A 115 12.56 -2.33 1.80
N ILE A 116 11.51 -1.84 1.13
CA ILE A 116 10.46 -1.01 1.73
C ILE A 116 9.68 -1.80 2.78
N GLU A 117 9.24 -3.02 2.47
CA GLU A 117 8.50 -3.88 3.41
C GLU A 117 9.34 -4.22 4.64
N PHE A 118 10.64 -4.48 4.46
CA PHE A 118 11.56 -4.71 5.56
C PHE A 118 11.71 -3.45 6.44
N ALA A 119 11.89 -2.27 5.83
CA ALA A 119 12.01 -1.01 6.56
C ALA A 119 10.74 -0.65 7.34
N VAL A 120 9.55 -0.87 6.75
CA VAL A 120 8.26 -0.70 7.43
C VAL A 120 8.15 -1.65 8.62
N SER A 121 8.50 -2.92 8.44
CA SER A 121 8.45 -3.91 9.54
C SER A 121 9.39 -3.56 10.70
N VAL A 122 10.58 -3.04 10.41
CA VAL A 122 11.53 -2.55 11.43
C VAL A 122 10.97 -1.33 12.17
N TYR A 123 10.32 -0.41 11.45
CA TYR A 123 9.69 0.75 12.07
C TYR A 123 8.52 0.36 12.98
N ASP A 124 7.69 -0.59 12.57
CA ASP A 124 6.56 -1.10 13.36
C ASP A 124 7.03 -1.78 14.65
N ALA A 125 8.15 -2.52 14.60
CA ALA A 125 8.79 -3.10 15.78
C ALA A 125 9.27 -2.01 16.76
N TYR A 126 9.85 -0.94 16.24
CA TYR A 126 10.31 0.20 17.04
C TYR A 126 9.14 0.94 17.72
N ASP A 127 8.07 1.23 16.98
CA ASP A 127 6.89 1.92 17.51
C ASP A 127 6.13 1.09 18.56
N THR A 128 6.00 -0.21 18.30
CA THR A 128 5.47 -1.17 19.29
C THR A 128 6.34 -1.18 20.54
N GLY A 129 7.67 -1.22 20.38
CA GLY A 129 8.63 -1.17 21.48
C GLY A 129 8.47 0.10 22.33
N LYS A 130 8.31 1.27 21.71
CA LYS A 130 8.01 2.52 22.41
C LYS A 130 6.75 2.42 23.27
N THR A 131 5.66 1.91 22.70
CA THR A 131 4.38 1.80 23.42
C THR A 131 4.46 0.82 24.59
N LEU A 132 5.16 -0.31 24.43
CA LEU A 132 5.34 -1.30 25.48
C LEU A 132 6.19 -0.78 26.66
N LEU A 133 7.24 -0.03 26.33
CA LEU A 133 8.19 0.52 27.31
C LEU A 133 7.73 1.84 27.95
N ASP A 134 6.72 2.51 27.40
CA ASP A 134 6.17 3.74 27.97
C ASP A 134 5.48 3.44 29.32
N PRO A 135 5.96 4.01 30.45
CA PRO A 135 5.34 3.83 31.75
C PRO A 135 3.96 4.51 31.86
N CYS A 136 3.66 5.49 30.99
CA CYS A 136 2.40 6.21 30.94
C CYS A 136 1.36 5.51 30.04
N ALA A 137 1.76 4.53 29.21
CA ALA A 137 0.84 3.79 28.37
C ALA A 137 -0.03 2.82 29.19
N THR A 138 -1.33 2.84 28.93
CA THR A 138 -2.30 1.95 29.58
C THR A 138 -2.11 0.49 29.16
N THR A 139 -2.55 -0.45 30.00
CA THR A 139 -2.53 -1.90 29.70
C THR A 139 -3.21 -2.21 28.35
N GLY A 140 -4.31 -1.53 28.03
CA GLY A 140 -5.01 -1.68 26.76
C GLY A 140 -4.18 -1.24 25.55
N GLN A 141 -3.48 -0.12 25.64
CA GLN A 141 -2.59 0.35 24.56
C GLN A 141 -1.43 -0.62 24.31
N LYS A 142 -0.87 -1.19 25.38
CA LYS A 142 0.21 -2.18 25.28
C LYS A 142 -0.24 -3.48 24.61
N ILE A 143 -1.40 -4.01 25.01
CA ILE A 143 -1.99 -5.22 24.39
C ILE A 143 -2.30 -4.98 22.91
N THR A 144 -2.88 -3.83 22.58
CA THR A 144 -3.19 -3.47 21.19
C THR A 144 -1.92 -3.38 20.34
N ALA A 145 -0.89 -2.67 20.79
CA ALA A 145 0.37 -2.54 20.06
C ALA A 145 1.03 -3.90 19.81
N ALA A 146 1.10 -4.78 20.82
CA ALA A 146 1.65 -6.12 20.67
C ALA A 146 0.82 -6.98 19.70
N SER A 147 -0.51 -6.91 19.77
CA SER A 147 -1.40 -7.68 18.89
C SER A 147 -1.27 -7.23 17.42
N LEU A 148 -1.18 -5.91 17.19
CA LEU A 148 -0.96 -5.34 15.86
C LEU A 148 0.37 -5.75 15.27
N PHE A 149 1.44 -5.76 16.08
CA PHE A 149 2.75 -6.22 15.65
C PHE A 149 2.74 -7.70 15.24
N VAL A 150 2.16 -8.58 16.06
CA VAL A 150 2.06 -10.02 15.75
C VAL A 150 1.28 -10.27 14.46
N VAL A 151 0.15 -9.59 14.26
CA VAL A 151 -0.65 -9.68 13.02
C VAL A 151 0.13 -9.12 11.83
N GLY A 152 0.87 -8.02 12.03
CA GLY A 152 1.67 -7.36 11.01
C GLY A 152 2.83 -8.22 10.49
N VAL A 153 3.52 -8.94 11.38
CA VAL A 153 4.63 -9.85 11.02
C VAL A 153 4.12 -11.16 10.39
N GLY A 154 2.92 -11.60 10.77
CA GLY A 154 2.34 -12.87 10.30
C GLY A 154 1.72 -12.84 8.89
N LEU A 155 1.53 -11.66 8.29
CA LEU A 155 0.84 -11.51 6.99
C LEU A 155 1.77 -10.83 5.96
N PRO A 156 2.14 -11.51 4.86
CA PRO A 156 2.90 -10.87 3.79
C PRO A 156 2.12 -9.69 3.17
N GLY A 157 2.76 -8.52 3.04
CA GLY A 157 2.21 -7.35 2.32
C GLY A 157 1.56 -6.26 3.20
N GLY A 158 2.23 -5.82 4.27
CA GLY A 158 1.83 -4.63 5.02
C GLY A 158 0.75 -4.81 6.09
N GLY A 159 0.65 -6.00 6.70
CA GLY A 159 -0.37 -6.35 7.70
C GLY A 159 -0.52 -5.36 8.86
N TYR A 160 0.56 -4.69 9.29
CA TYR A 160 0.51 -3.70 10.37
C TYR A 160 -0.29 -2.45 10.00
N GLY A 161 -0.17 -1.95 8.77
CA GLY A 161 -0.90 -0.77 8.29
C GLY A 161 -2.40 -1.02 8.07
N ALA A 162 -2.78 -2.26 7.75
CA ALA A 162 -4.18 -2.69 7.66
C ALA A 162 -4.76 -2.97 9.06
N ALA A 163 -3.99 -3.63 9.92
CA ALA A 163 -4.37 -3.93 11.29
C ALA A 163 -4.51 -2.64 12.13
N SER A 164 -3.59 -1.68 11.99
CA SER A 164 -3.68 -0.38 12.67
C SER A 164 -4.86 0.46 12.18
N ARG A 165 -5.23 0.38 10.89
CA ARG A 165 -6.47 0.98 10.37
C ARG A 165 -7.73 0.29 10.90
N ALA A 166 -7.70 -1.02 11.08
CA ALA A 166 -8.78 -1.77 11.70
C ALA A 166 -8.90 -1.49 13.21
N ALA A 167 -7.77 -1.26 13.88
CA ALA A 167 -7.68 -0.93 15.30
C ALA A 167 -7.76 0.58 15.60
N ALA A 168 -7.76 1.44 14.57
CA ALA A 168 -7.87 2.87 14.74
C ALA A 168 -9.17 3.19 15.50
N PRO A 169 -9.12 4.06 16.53
CA PRO A 169 -10.27 4.33 17.38
C PRO A 169 -11.40 4.90 16.53
N ARG A 170 -12.50 4.15 16.45
CA ARG A 170 -13.70 4.58 15.71
C ARG A 170 -14.23 5.86 16.34
N ILE A 171 -14.38 6.90 15.51
CA ILE A 171 -14.97 8.19 15.95
C ILE A 171 -16.47 8.11 16.20
N TRP A 172 -17.11 7.12 15.58
CA TRP A 172 -18.54 6.86 15.67
C TRP A 172 -18.81 5.41 15.25
N THR A 173 -19.98 4.89 15.56
CA THR A 173 -20.36 3.56 15.07
C THR A 173 -20.61 3.56 13.55
N SER A 174 -20.30 2.45 12.90
CA SER A 174 -20.66 2.18 11.49
C SER A 174 -21.97 1.40 11.42
N THR A 175 -22.65 1.47 10.28
CA THR A 175 -23.78 0.59 9.96
C THR A 175 -23.45 -0.25 8.72
N ALA A 176 -24.32 -1.18 8.34
CA ALA A 176 -24.17 -1.93 7.09
C ALA A 176 -24.09 -1.04 5.83
N GLN A 177 -24.60 0.20 5.91
CA GLN A 177 -24.72 1.12 4.77
C GLN A 177 -23.81 2.36 4.89
N ARG A 178 -23.21 2.60 6.06
CA ARG A 178 -22.49 3.85 6.35
C ARG A 178 -21.18 3.58 7.08
N SER A 179 -20.09 4.17 6.57
CA SER A 179 -18.83 4.26 7.30
C SER A 179 -19.00 5.11 8.56
N HIS A 180 -18.11 4.93 9.55
CA HIS A 180 -18.17 5.69 10.81
C HIS A 180 -18.12 7.21 10.59
N VAL A 181 -17.30 7.70 9.64
CA VAL A 181 -17.21 9.13 9.32
C VAL A 181 -18.53 9.64 8.73
N ARG A 182 -19.08 8.91 7.74
CA ARG A 182 -20.34 9.29 7.10
C ARG A 182 -21.51 9.23 8.07
N ASN A 183 -21.54 8.20 8.92
CA ASN A 183 -22.59 8.05 9.93
C ASN A 183 -22.53 9.20 10.95
N ALA A 184 -21.34 9.58 11.42
CA ALA A 184 -21.16 10.73 12.31
C ALA A 184 -21.64 12.05 11.66
N PHE A 185 -21.26 12.28 10.40
CA PHE A 185 -21.64 13.49 9.67
C PHE A 185 -23.15 13.58 9.43
N GLU A 186 -23.79 12.49 9.01
CA GLU A 186 -25.24 12.44 8.83
C GLU A 186 -25.99 12.62 10.15
N HIS A 187 -25.46 12.06 11.25
CA HIS A 187 -26.03 12.23 12.58
C HIS A 187 -25.94 13.68 13.06
N TRP A 188 -24.77 14.33 12.90
CA TRP A 188 -24.63 15.76 13.15
C TRP A 188 -25.60 16.58 12.31
N ASN A 189 -25.74 16.31 11.01
CA ASN A 189 -26.67 17.06 10.15
C ASN A 189 -28.13 16.96 10.62
N ALA A 190 -28.53 15.82 11.17
CA ALA A 190 -29.88 15.61 11.70
C ALA A 190 -30.13 16.39 13.00
N HIS A 191 -29.12 16.56 13.85
CA HIS A 191 -29.26 17.13 15.19
C HIS A 191 -28.56 18.48 15.40
N ARG A 192 -27.92 19.06 14.37
CA ARG A 192 -27.17 20.32 14.48
C ARG A 192 -28.01 21.50 15.01
N THR A 193 -29.32 21.50 14.79
CA THR A 193 -30.22 22.54 15.30
C THR A 193 -30.48 22.40 16.81
N GLU A 194 -30.29 21.20 17.36
CA GLU A 194 -30.44 20.92 18.78
C GLU A 194 -29.20 21.33 19.58
N PHE A 195 -28.03 21.39 18.93
CA PHE A 195 -26.75 21.77 19.55
C PHE A 195 -26.08 22.92 18.80
N PRO A 196 -26.61 24.16 18.91
CA PRO A 196 -26.03 25.33 18.24
C PRO A 196 -24.60 25.64 18.71
N GLU A 197 -24.16 25.11 19.85
CA GLU A 197 -22.79 25.22 20.34
C GLU A 197 -21.75 24.50 19.44
N PHE A 198 -22.16 23.50 18.65
CA PHE A 198 -21.26 22.78 17.76
C PHE A 198 -21.38 23.28 16.31
N GLN A 199 -20.33 23.95 15.83
CA GLN A 199 -20.31 24.60 14.52
C GLN A 199 -20.07 23.61 13.36
N ASN A 200 -19.55 22.42 13.66
CA ASN A 200 -19.23 21.40 12.66
C ASN A 200 -19.31 19.98 13.25
N ALA A 201 -19.33 18.97 12.37
CA ALA A 201 -19.43 17.56 12.76
C ALA A 201 -18.29 17.09 13.67
N ARG A 202 -17.09 17.66 13.52
CA ARG A 202 -15.94 17.28 14.35
C ARG A 202 -16.17 17.70 15.81
N GLN A 203 -16.53 18.97 16.04
CA GLN A 203 -16.86 19.47 17.39
C GLN A 203 -18.01 18.69 18.03
N TYR A 204 -19.01 18.30 17.23
CA TYR A 204 -20.12 17.49 17.69
C TYR A 204 -19.68 16.08 18.14
N VAL A 205 -18.79 15.42 17.38
CA VAL A 205 -18.24 14.11 17.75
C VAL A 205 -17.34 14.21 18.98
N GLU A 206 -16.49 15.23 19.06
CA GLU A 206 -15.63 15.50 20.22
C GLU A 206 -16.50 15.78 21.46
N GLY A 207 -17.48 16.67 21.36
CA GLY A 207 -18.42 16.97 22.44
C GLY A 207 -19.27 15.76 22.87
N THR A 208 -19.61 14.88 21.93
CA THR A 208 -20.28 13.61 22.27
C THR A 208 -19.37 12.71 23.11
N ARG A 209 -18.10 12.57 22.72
CA ARG A 209 -17.12 11.78 23.49
C ARG A 209 -16.90 12.38 24.87
N ASP A 210 -16.79 13.70 24.96
CA ASP A 210 -16.63 14.41 26.22
C ASP A 210 -17.85 14.24 27.13
N PHE A 211 -19.08 14.24 26.58
CA PHE A 211 -20.29 13.97 27.36
C PHE A 211 -20.24 12.59 28.03
N PHE A 212 -19.71 11.56 27.37
CA PHE A 212 -19.58 10.23 27.97
C PHE A 212 -18.41 10.10 28.94
N ALA A 213 -17.27 10.72 28.61
CA ALA A 213 -16.06 10.64 29.42
C ALA A 213 -16.16 11.50 30.69
N ASN A 214 -16.77 12.66 30.58
CA ASN A 214 -16.89 13.67 31.63
C ASN A 214 -18.35 14.19 31.71
N PRO A 215 -19.31 13.34 32.10
CA PRO A 215 -20.71 13.71 32.10
C PRO A 215 -20.98 14.85 33.09
N PRO A 216 -21.82 15.85 32.73
CA PRO A 216 -22.19 16.91 33.66
C PRO A 216 -22.84 16.36 34.93
N PRO A 217 -22.75 17.07 36.07
CA PRO A 217 -23.41 16.65 37.31
C PRO A 217 -24.91 16.38 37.11
N GLY A 218 -25.42 15.32 37.75
CA GLY A 218 -26.82 14.90 37.62
C GLY A 218 -27.15 14.08 36.37
N THR A 219 -26.13 13.65 35.59
CA THR A 219 -26.33 12.73 34.47
C THR A 219 -26.73 11.34 34.96
N LEU A 220 -27.84 10.84 34.43
CA LEU A 220 -28.36 9.50 34.67
C LEU A 220 -27.70 8.52 33.70
N THR A 221 -27.34 7.32 34.18
CA THR A 221 -26.67 6.30 33.36
C THR A 221 -27.42 4.97 33.44
N LYS A 222 -27.59 4.29 32.31
CA LYS A 222 -28.13 2.93 32.18
C LYS A 222 -27.19 2.10 31.32
N THR A 223 -27.07 0.80 31.60
CA THR A 223 -26.34 -0.15 30.75
C THR A 223 -27.31 -1.21 30.25
N ARG A 224 -27.35 -1.43 28.93
CA ARG A 224 -28.19 -2.45 28.30
C ARG A 224 -27.54 -3.84 28.41
N PRO A 225 -28.31 -4.94 28.23
CA PRO A 225 -27.77 -6.30 28.25
C PRO A 225 -26.66 -6.55 27.20
N ASN A 226 -26.66 -5.80 26.10
CA ASN A 226 -25.62 -5.87 25.06
C ASN A 226 -24.35 -5.04 25.40
N GLY A 227 -24.29 -4.45 26.59
CA GLY A 227 -23.17 -3.62 27.05
C GLY A 227 -23.20 -2.17 26.56
N ASP A 228 -24.18 -1.75 25.75
CA ASP A 228 -24.30 -0.33 25.37
C ASP A 228 -24.60 0.52 26.62
N VAL A 229 -23.90 1.65 26.75
CA VAL A 229 -24.07 2.61 27.84
C VAL A 229 -24.91 3.79 27.36
N LEU A 230 -25.97 4.08 28.09
CA LEU A 230 -26.88 5.19 27.85
C LEU A 230 -26.67 6.23 28.93
N GLN A 231 -26.58 7.49 28.52
CA GLN A 231 -26.50 8.61 29.45
C GLN A 231 -27.56 9.66 29.11
N TYR A 232 -28.14 10.26 30.14
CA TYR A 232 -29.10 11.36 30.00
C TYR A 232 -28.86 12.41 31.07
N ASN A 233 -28.58 13.65 30.66
CA ASN A 233 -28.54 14.77 31.58
C ASN A 233 -29.86 15.56 31.53
N PRO A 234 -30.64 15.61 32.62
CA PRO A 234 -31.91 16.33 32.65
C PRO A 234 -31.75 17.85 32.54
N ALA A 235 -30.65 18.43 33.03
CA ALA A 235 -30.43 19.88 33.05
C ALA A 235 -30.15 20.43 31.65
N THR A 236 -29.33 19.73 30.86
CA THR A 236 -29.04 20.10 29.46
C THR A 236 -29.98 19.44 28.46
N ASN A 237 -30.90 18.60 28.94
CA ASN A 237 -31.73 17.71 28.13
C ASN A 237 -30.93 16.94 27.07
N THR A 238 -29.73 16.45 27.41
CA THR A 238 -28.85 15.77 26.45
C THR A 238 -28.88 14.26 26.71
N PHE A 239 -29.20 13.48 25.69
CA PHE A 239 -29.22 12.03 25.70
C PHE A 239 -28.14 11.49 24.75
N GLY A 240 -27.48 10.40 25.13
CA GLY A 240 -26.56 9.69 24.25
C GLY A 240 -26.53 8.19 24.49
N VAL A 241 -26.10 7.44 23.47
CA VAL A 241 -25.73 6.02 23.59
C VAL A 241 -24.30 5.81 23.06
N GLN A 242 -23.50 5.00 23.74
CA GLN A 242 -22.23 4.48 23.24
C GLN A 242 -22.17 2.95 23.34
N THR A 243 -21.31 2.32 22.54
CA THR A 243 -21.04 0.87 22.64
C THR A 243 -20.34 0.52 23.94
N ALA A 244 -20.30 -0.79 24.26
CA ALA A 244 -19.46 -1.30 25.35
C ALA A 244 -18.00 -0.86 25.22
N ASP A 245 -17.48 -0.81 23.99
CA ASP A 245 -16.12 -0.36 23.67
C ASP A 245 -15.95 1.18 23.66
N GLY A 246 -16.93 1.95 24.13
CA GLY A 246 -16.86 3.41 24.25
C GLY A 246 -16.99 4.17 22.92
N VAL A 247 -17.52 3.55 21.87
CA VAL A 247 -17.73 4.21 20.57
C VAL A 247 -19.13 4.85 20.54
N PRO A 248 -19.25 6.16 20.31
CA PRO A 248 -20.56 6.81 20.24
C PRO A 248 -21.47 6.24 19.14
N ARG A 249 -22.73 5.99 19.50
CA ARG A 249 -23.81 5.58 18.57
C ARG A 249 -24.70 6.76 18.19
N THR A 250 -25.05 7.60 19.16
CA THR A 250 -26.02 8.70 18.99
C THR A 250 -25.88 9.71 20.12
N MET A 251 -26.18 10.99 19.84
CA MET A 251 -26.40 12.02 20.86
C MET A 251 -27.47 13.04 20.39
N PHE A 252 -28.49 13.31 21.19
CA PHE A 252 -29.55 14.27 20.80
C PHE A 252 -30.30 14.82 22.02
N ARG A 253 -31.10 15.86 21.81
CA ARG A 253 -31.97 16.45 22.84
C ARG A 253 -33.41 15.97 22.65
N PRO A 254 -33.88 14.97 23.42
CA PRO A 254 -35.20 14.37 23.20
C PRO A 254 -36.34 15.38 23.45
N LYS A 255 -37.32 15.42 22.54
CA LYS A 255 -38.51 16.30 22.67
C LYS A 255 -39.34 16.02 23.93
N GLN A 256 -39.37 14.77 24.39
CA GLN A 256 -40.11 14.34 25.58
C GLN A 256 -39.25 14.34 26.86
N GLY A 257 -37.98 14.77 26.79
CA GLY A 257 -37.08 14.85 27.94
C GLY A 257 -37.04 13.58 28.79
N MET A 258 -37.28 13.72 30.09
CA MET A 258 -37.28 12.62 31.06
C MET A 258 -38.25 11.48 30.69
N ILE A 259 -39.37 11.78 30.02
CA ILE A 259 -40.31 10.75 29.57
C ILE A 259 -39.66 9.84 28.52
N TYR A 260 -38.79 10.39 27.66
CA TYR A 260 -38.01 9.58 26.72
C TYR A 260 -37.01 8.68 27.45
N TRP A 261 -36.29 9.21 28.43
CA TRP A 261 -35.31 8.48 29.25
C TRP A 261 -35.93 7.30 30.01
N ASN A 262 -37.10 7.52 30.61
CA ASN A 262 -37.79 6.49 31.38
C ASN A 262 -38.25 5.31 30.51
N LYS A 263 -38.41 5.50 29.19
CA LYS A 263 -38.75 4.45 28.23
C LYS A 263 -37.53 3.63 27.75
N GLN A 264 -36.30 4.09 28.04
CA GLN A 264 -35.06 3.43 27.60
C GLN A 264 -34.68 2.21 28.42
#